data_AF-G5HE89-F1
#
_entry.id   AF-G5HE89-F1
#
_cell.length_a   1.000
_cell.length_b   1.000
_cell.length_c   1.000
_cell.angle_alpha   90.00
_cell.angle_beta   90.00
_cell.angle_gamma   90.00
#
_symmetry.space_group_name_H-M   'P 1'
#
loop_
_entity.id
_entity.type
_entity.pdbx_description
1 polymer ?
#
loop_
_entity_poly.entity_id
_entity_poly.type
_entity_poly.pdbx_seq_one_letter_code
_entity_poly.pdbx_strand_id
1 'polypeptide(L)'
;MSTAIICVLLIIISVFGIRSYMKRLASGCCGSSGEKSPKRIKVKDKDLSHYPHQCTVKVDGMSCGNCAVRVENALNAMEGVWARVDLEAGEAQVYMKQKYEDKALKDAVKAAGYTIFKINHTK
;
A
#
# COMPACT_ATOMS: atom_id res chain seq x y z
N MET A 1 -47.77 7.02 -32.88
CA MET A 1 -46.85 5.92 -33.25
C MET A 1 -45.39 6.35 -33.14
N SER A 2 -44.98 7.43 -33.80
CA SER A 2 -43.59 7.92 -33.85
C SER A 2 -43.04 8.44 -32.50
N THR A 3 -43.89 9.10 -31.72
CA THR A 3 -43.54 9.61 -30.38
C THR A 3 -43.16 8.50 -29.40
N ALA A 4 -43.89 7.38 -29.43
CA ALA A 4 -43.63 6.22 -28.57
C ALA A 4 -42.26 5.58 -28.86
N ILE A 5 -41.87 5.50 -30.13
CA ILE A 5 -40.59 4.91 -30.56
C ILE A 5 -39.41 5.77 -30.08
N ILE A 6 -39.53 7.09 -30.20
CA ILE A 6 -38.50 8.04 -29.74
C ILE A 6 -38.32 7.95 -28.21
N CYS A 7 -39.40 7.88 -27.45
CA CYS A 7 -39.34 7.73 -25.99
C CYS A 7 -38.62 6.42 -25.58
N VAL A 8 -38.91 5.31 -26.26
CA VAL A 8 -38.26 4.01 -25.98
C VAL A 8 -36.75 4.07 -26.25
N LEU A 9 -36.33 4.70 -27.36
CA LEU A 9 -34.91 4.85 -27.68
C LEU A 9 -34.18 5.73 -26.65
N LEU A 10 -34.79 6.83 -26.20
CA LEU A 10 -34.22 7.70 -25.16
C LEU A 10 -34.07 6.96 -23.82
N ILE A 11 -35.05 6.13 -23.44
CA ILE A 11 -34.99 5.31 -22.22
C ILE A 11 -33.86 4.28 -22.32
N ILE A 12 -33.68 3.63 -23.47
CA ILE A 12 -32.60 2.66 -23.67
C ILE A 12 -31.22 3.33 -23.54
N ILE A 13 -31.03 4.49 -24.19
CA ILE A 13 -29.77 5.24 -24.14
C ILE A 13 -29.47 5.73 -22.73
N SER A 14 -30.48 6.25 -22.02
CA SER A 14 -30.31 6.72 -20.63
C SER A 14 -30.05 5.55 -19.67
N VAL A 15 -30.71 4.40 -19.81
CA VAL A 15 -30.41 3.20 -19.02
C VAL A 15 -28.99 2.67 -19.30
N PHE A 16 -28.56 2.66 -20.57
CA PHE A 16 -27.21 2.23 -20.95
C PHE A 16 -26.15 3.22 -20.43
N GLY A 17 -26.44 4.52 -20.52
CA GLY A 17 -25.64 5.61 -19.97
C GLY A 17 -25.53 5.54 -18.44
N ILE A 18 -26.64 5.36 -17.73
CA ILE A 18 -26.67 5.21 -16.27
C ILE A 18 -25.93 3.94 -15.83
N ARG A 19 -26.10 2.81 -16.54
CA ARG A 19 -25.33 1.58 -16.25
C ARG A 19 -23.83 1.78 -16.45
N SER A 20 -23.42 2.47 -17.51
CA SER A 20 -22.01 2.80 -17.77
C SER A 20 -21.46 3.79 -16.74
N TYR A 21 -22.27 4.79 -16.37
CA TYR A 21 -21.92 5.82 -15.40
C TYR A 21 -21.82 5.24 -13.98
N MET A 22 -22.75 4.38 -13.55
CA MET A 22 -22.65 3.67 -12.26
C MET A 22 -21.42 2.78 -12.19
N LYS A 23 -21.06 2.09 -13.28
CA LYS A 23 -19.79 1.33 -13.34
C LYS A 23 -18.55 2.23 -13.23
N ARG A 24 -18.63 3.46 -13.75
CA ARG A 24 -17.55 4.47 -13.67
C ARG A 24 -17.50 5.24 -12.35
N LEU A 25 -18.59 5.35 -11.60
CA LEU A 25 -18.59 5.96 -10.26
C LEU A 25 -18.20 4.98 -9.15
N ALA A 26 -18.34 3.67 -9.38
CA ALA A 26 -17.75 2.66 -8.50
C ALA A 26 -16.21 2.75 -8.47
N SER A 27 -15.59 3.25 -9.54
CA SER A 27 -14.18 3.62 -9.57
C SER A 27 -14.01 5.08 -9.16
N GLY A 28 -14.01 5.32 -7.85
CA GLY A 28 -13.76 6.63 -7.26
C GLY A 28 -12.44 7.26 -7.72
N CYS A 29 -12.39 8.59 -7.59
CA CYS A 29 -11.32 9.52 -7.99
C CYS A 29 -9.96 9.34 -7.27
N CYS A 30 -9.70 8.17 -6.71
CA CYS A 30 -8.37 7.74 -6.24
C CYS A 30 -8.06 6.37 -6.87
N GLY A 31 -7.79 6.35 -8.17
CA GLY A 31 -7.01 5.31 -8.86
C GLY A 31 -7.39 3.84 -8.65
N SER A 32 -8.61 3.50 -8.24
CA SER A 32 -9.03 2.09 -8.07
C SER A 32 -9.57 1.52 -9.37
N SER A 33 -8.72 1.49 -10.39
CA SER A 33 -8.90 0.60 -11.53
C SER A 33 -8.38 -0.78 -11.15
N GLY A 34 -9.21 -1.62 -10.53
CA GLY A 34 -9.09 -3.08 -10.63
C GLY A 34 -7.78 -3.76 -10.20
N GLU A 35 -6.87 -3.09 -9.49
CA GLU A 35 -5.66 -3.73 -8.98
C GLU A 35 -5.91 -4.19 -7.54
N LYS A 36 -5.90 -5.51 -7.36
CA LYS A 36 -5.96 -6.18 -6.05
C LYS A 36 -5.04 -5.44 -5.08
N SER A 37 -5.53 -5.15 -3.88
CA SER A 37 -4.72 -4.61 -2.78
C SER A 37 -3.36 -5.33 -2.76
N PRO A 38 -2.23 -4.60 -2.69
CA PRO A 38 -0.90 -5.18 -2.76
C PRO A 38 -0.79 -6.33 -1.77
N LYS A 39 -0.50 -7.52 -2.29
CA LYS A 39 -0.38 -8.73 -1.49
C LYS A 39 0.75 -8.50 -0.50
N ARG A 40 0.46 -8.54 0.80
CA ARG A 40 1.49 -8.43 1.84
C ARG A 40 2.50 -9.56 1.67
N ILE A 41 3.78 -9.22 1.57
CA ILE A 41 4.88 -10.19 1.57
C ILE A 41 4.88 -10.81 2.96
N LYS A 42 4.50 -12.10 3.02
CA LYS A 42 4.47 -12.85 4.27
C LYS A 42 5.90 -13.27 4.61
N VAL A 43 6.47 -12.66 5.64
CA VAL A 43 7.73 -13.13 6.22
C VAL A 43 7.50 -14.53 6.81
N LYS A 44 8.39 -15.46 6.46
CA LYS A 44 8.31 -16.87 6.86
C LYS A 44 8.54 -17.09 8.36
N ASP A 45 9.24 -16.15 8.99
CA ASP A 45 9.69 -16.20 10.36
C ASP A 45 9.07 -15.02 11.11
N LYS A 46 8.22 -15.31 12.10
CA LYS A 46 7.54 -14.29 12.92
C LYS A 46 7.99 -14.34 14.38
N ASP A 47 8.99 -15.15 14.68
CA ASP A 47 9.52 -15.28 16.03
C ASP A 47 10.56 -14.19 16.26
N LEU A 48 10.26 -13.23 17.13
CA LEU A 48 11.15 -12.11 17.44
C LEU A 48 12.51 -12.58 17.98
N SER A 49 12.58 -13.75 18.62
CA SER A 49 13.81 -14.33 19.17
C SER A 49 14.88 -14.63 18.11
N HIS A 50 14.51 -14.77 16.83
CA HIS A 50 15.46 -15.00 15.73
C HIS A 50 16.08 -13.71 15.17
N TYR A 51 15.68 -12.55 15.69
CA TYR A 51 16.11 -11.24 15.21
C TYR A 51 16.89 -10.50 16.31
N PRO A 52 18.24 -10.63 16.35
CA PRO A 52 19.08 -9.98 17.36
C PRO A 52 19.16 -8.45 17.20
N HIS A 53 18.69 -7.92 16.07
CA HIS A 53 18.71 -6.49 15.78
C HIS A 53 17.32 -5.97 15.47
N GLN A 54 16.98 -4.84 16.08
CA GLN A 54 15.73 -4.15 15.82
C GLN A 54 15.97 -2.64 15.73
N CYS A 55 15.23 -1.98 14.85
CA CYS A 55 15.22 -0.53 14.76
C CYS A 55 13.84 -0.02 14.40
N THR A 56 13.57 1.21 14.81
CA THR A 56 12.32 1.90 14.50
C THR A 56 12.64 3.04 13.54
N VAL A 57 12.04 2.99 12.36
CA VAL A 57 12.24 4.00 11.31
C VAL A 57 10.97 4.82 11.13
N LYS A 58 11.08 6.15 11.10
CA LYS A 58 9.95 7.02 10.75
C LYS A 58 9.95 7.30 9.27
N VAL A 59 8.83 7.01 8.62
CA VAL A 59 8.67 7.12 7.17
C VAL A 59 7.68 8.23 6.85
N ASP A 60 8.09 9.14 5.98
CA ASP A 60 7.24 10.23 5.49
C ASP A 60 6.46 9.78 4.24
N GLY A 61 5.30 10.41 4.00
CA GLY A 61 4.45 10.16 2.83
C GLY A 61 3.44 9.01 2.97
N MET A 62 3.34 8.37 4.14
CA MET A 62 2.31 7.35 4.40
C MET A 62 0.99 8.01 4.80
N SER A 63 0.06 8.16 3.86
CA SER A 63 -1.27 8.76 4.10
C SER A 63 -2.40 7.74 4.20
N CYS A 64 -2.11 6.45 3.99
CA CYS A 64 -3.14 5.44 3.81
C CYS A 64 -2.70 4.01 4.20
N GLY A 65 -3.68 3.14 4.52
CA GLY A 65 -3.47 1.70 4.74
C GLY A 65 -2.61 1.02 3.66
N ASN A 66 -2.89 1.36 2.41
CA ASN A 66 -2.19 0.83 1.25
C ASN A 66 -0.73 1.31 1.17
N CYS A 67 -0.49 2.54 1.62
CA CYS A 67 0.80 3.20 1.62
C CYS A 67 1.74 2.51 2.61
N ALA A 68 1.25 2.20 3.82
CA ALA A 68 2.00 1.39 4.79
C ALA A 68 2.31 -0.01 4.27
N VAL A 69 1.35 -0.68 3.61
CA VAL A 69 1.61 -2.02 3.06
C VAL A 69 2.73 -2.00 2.02
N ARG A 70 2.82 -0.94 1.19
CA ARG A 70 3.92 -0.81 0.22
C ARG A 70 5.27 -0.67 0.91
N VAL A 71 5.36 0.15 1.95
CA VAL A 71 6.58 0.32 2.75
C VAL A 71 6.96 -0.98 3.47
N GLU A 72 5.99 -1.63 4.10
CA GLU A 72 6.15 -2.92 4.78
C GLU A 72 6.70 -3.98 3.81
N ASN A 73 6.13 -4.05 2.60
CA ASN A 73 6.59 -4.97 1.56
C ASN A 73 8.00 -4.66 1.09
N ALA A 74 8.36 -3.38 0.91
CA ALA A 74 9.69 -3.00 0.45
C ALA A 74 10.78 -3.44 1.45
N LEU A 75 10.49 -3.30 2.74
CA LEU A 75 11.39 -3.74 3.79
C LEU A 75 11.40 -5.26 3.94
N ASN A 76 10.24 -5.92 3.88
CA ASN A 76 10.11 -7.39 3.94
C ASN A 76 10.69 -8.11 2.70
N ALA A 77 10.95 -7.38 1.61
CA ALA A 77 11.62 -7.92 0.44
C ALA A 77 13.13 -8.10 0.67
N MET A 78 13.71 -7.44 1.68
CA MET A 78 15.11 -7.66 2.06
C MET A 78 15.27 -9.00 2.77
N GLU A 79 16.35 -9.70 2.46
CA GLU A 79 16.63 -11.01 3.02
C GLU A 79 16.84 -10.95 4.54
N GLY A 80 16.18 -11.81 5.30
CA GLY A 80 16.34 -11.83 6.76
C GLY A 80 15.84 -10.56 7.47
N VAL A 81 15.00 -9.75 6.80
CA VAL A 81 14.34 -8.58 7.39
C VAL A 81 12.87 -8.86 7.59
N TRP A 82 12.36 -8.44 8.74
CA TRP A 82 10.94 -8.40 9.04
C TRP A 82 10.55 -7.00 9.49
N ALA A 83 9.76 -6.32 8.67
CA ALA A 83 9.17 -5.04 8.99
C ALA A 83 7.70 -5.17 9.36
N ARG A 84 7.30 -4.36 10.33
CA ARG A 84 5.91 -4.07 10.69
C ARG A 84 5.71 -2.57 10.67
N VAL A 85 4.75 -2.10 9.90
CA VAL A 85 4.43 -0.68 9.82
C VAL A 85 3.25 -0.35 10.72
N ASP A 86 3.41 0.69 11.54
CA ASP A 86 2.39 1.27 12.40
C ASP A 86 1.99 2.65 11.84
N LEU A 87 0.79 2.71 11.27
CA LEU A 87 0.26 3.94 10.67
C LEU A 87 -0.18 4.96 11.72
N GLU A 88 -0.58 4.52 12.91
CA GLU A 88 -1.05 5.42 13.96
C GLU A 88 0.12 6.20 14.55
N ALA A 89 1.27 5.53 14.74
CA ALA A 89 2.51 6.17 15.17
C ALA A 89 3.30 6.84 14.02
N GLY A 90 3.04 6.44 12.77
CA GLY A 90 3.83 6.88 11.60
C GLY A 90 5.25 6.29 11.59
N GLU A 91 5.41 5.08 12.11
CA GLU A 91 6.70 4.42 12.31
C GLU A 91 6.67 3.00 11.74
N ALA A 92 7.83 2.49 11.34
CA ALA A 92 8.01 1.12 10.92
C ALA A 92 9.06 0.45 11.82
N GLN A 93 8.67 -0.63 12.49
CA GLN A 93 9.57 -1.48 13.26
C GLN A 93 10.21 -2.48 12.32
N VAL A 94 11.53 -2.54 12.31
CA VAL A 94 12.32 -3.39 11.43
C VAL A 94 13.18 -4.31 12.29
N TYR A 95 12.90 -5.60 12.20
CA TYR A 95 13.66 -6.67 12.82
C TYR A 95 14.60 -7.28 11.77
N MET A 96 15.88 -7.42 12.10
CA MET A 96 16.90 -7.87 11.16
C MET A 96 17.72 -9.02 11.75
N LYS A 97 17.90 -10.10 10.98
CA LYS A 97 18.74 -11.23 11.36
C LYS A 97 20.23 -10.86 11.34
N GLN A 98 20.59 -9.93 10.46
CA GLN A 98 21.93 -9.37 10.32
C GLN A 98 21.90 -7.84 10.43
N LYS A 99 23.02 -7.22 10.78
CA LYS A 99 23.11 -5.76 10.87
C LYS A 99 23.12 -5.15 9.46
N TYR A 100 22.09 -4.40 9.11
CA TYR A 100 22.07 -3.58 7.90
C TYR A 100 22.51 -2.14 8.22
N GLU A 101 23.14 -1.49 7.24
CA GLU A 101 23.38 -0.06 7.30
C GLU A 101 22.09 0.72 7.11
N ASP A 102 21.98 1.87 7.78
CA ASP A 102 20.86 2.81 7.62
C ASP A 102 20.63 3.23 6.17
N LYS A 103 21.71 3.27 5.38
CA LYS A 103 21.64 3.58 3.95
C LYS A 103 20.87 2.52 3.17
N ALA A 104 21.09 1.24 3.44
CA ALA A 104 20.39 0.14 2.78
C ALA A 104 18.88 0.17 3.09
N LEU A 105 18.52 0.46 4.35
CA LEU A 105 17.12 0.63 4.76
C LEU A 105 16.46 1.82 4.04
N LYS A 106 17.17 2.96 3.97
CA LYS A 106 16.71 4.15 3.24
C LYS A 106 16.53 3.86 1.76
N ASP A 107 17.47 3.16 1.13
CA ASP A 107 17.41 2.84 -0.29
C ASP A 107 16.24 1.90 -0.61
N ALA A 108 15.97 0.91 0.24
CA ALA A 108 14.82 0.01 0.10
C ALA A 108 13.48 0.76 0.17
N VAL A 109 13.33 1.67 1.14
CA VAL A 109 12.13 2.49 1.29
C VAL A 109 12.00 3.53 0.17
N LYS A 110 13.13 4.09 -0.29
CA LYS A 110 13.19 5.01 -1.43
C LYS A 110 12.79 4.34 -2.74
N ALA A 111 13.17 3.08 -2.96
CA ALA A 111 12.73 2.29 -4.11
C ALA A 111 11.20 2.12 -4.15
N ALA A 112 10.54 2.15 -2.98
CA ALA A 112 9.09 2.14 -2.87
C ALA A 112 8.43 3.53 -3.02
N GLY A 113 9.23 4.60 -3.17
CA GLY A 113 8.76 5.98 -3.33
C GLY A 113 8.55 6.74 -2.02
N TYR A 114 9.12 6.26 -0.91
CA TYR A 114 8.98 6.89 0.41
C TYR A 114 10.34 7.31 0.97
N THR A 115 10.34 8.19 1.97
CA THR A 115 11.58 8.70 2.58
C THR A 115 11.59 8.45 4.07
N ILE A 116 12.70 7.93 4.59
CA ILE A 116 12.93 7.80 6.03
C ILE A 116 13.58 9.08 6.54
N PHE A 117 12.95 9.77 7.48
CA PHE A 117 13.51 11.00 8.07
C PHE A 117 14.16 10.78 9.44
N LYS A 118 13.79 9.70 10.16
CA LYS A 118 14.37 9.37 11.46
C LYS A 118 14.57 7.86 11.59
N ILE A 119 15.70 7.45 12.16
CA ILE A 119 16.00 6.06 12.50
C ILE A 119 16.43 6.03 13.96
N ASN A 120 15.75 5.22 14.76
CA ASN A 120 16.09 4.95 16.15
C ASN A 120 16.51 3.49 16.26
N HIS A 121 17.71 3.22 16.76
CA HIS A 121 18.15 1.86 17.03
C HIS A 121 17.69 1.45 18.42
N THR A 122 16.90 0.39 18.52
CA THR A 122 16.46 -0.17 19.80
C THR A 122 17.44 -1.28 20.13
N LYS A 123 18.25 -1.08 21.16
CA LYS A 123 19.30 -2.02 21.59
C LYS A 123 18.70 -3.25 22.28
#